data_AF-A0AAW2XSQ7-F1
#
_entry.id   AF-A0AAW2XSQ7-F1
#
_cell.length_a   1.000
_cell.length_b   1.000
_cell.length_c   1.000
_cell.angle_alpha   90.00
_cell.angle_beta   90.00
_cell.angle_gamma   90.00
#
_symmetry.space_group_name_H-M   'P 1'
#
loop_
_entity.id
_entity.type
_entity.pdbx_description
1 polymer ?
#
loop_
_entity_poly.entity_id
_entity_poly.type
_entity_poly.pdbx_seq_one_letter_code
_entity_poly.pdbx_strand_id
1 'polypeptide(L)'
;MKTALLCILSLLTFLSQPFYSHSVRCNPDDKKVLLKIKEALNNPYHLASWNPDTDCCYWYVVECDRKTNRINNLHLFAANVSGQIPEAVAELPYLESLTFQDHQSYRHNPTCPC
;
A
#
# COMPACT_ATOMS: atom_id res chain seq x y z
N MET A 1 16.50 -48.98 -12.67
CA MET A 1 15.11 -49.02 -12.13
C MET A 1 14.98 -48.27 -10.80
N LYS A 2 15.77 -48.60 -9.76
CA LYS A 2 15.69 -47.94 -8.43
C LYS A 2 15.98 -46.44 -8.44
N THR A 3 16.97 -46.00 -9.23
CA THR A 3 17.32 -44.57 -9.39
C THR A 3 16.20 -43.76 -10.05
N ALA A 4 15.57 -44.31 -11.09
CA ALA A 4 14.41 -43.70 -11.73
C ALA A 4 13.23 -43.56 -10.75
N LEU A 5 13.00 -44.56 -9.91
CA LEU A 5 11.93 -44.54 -8.89
C LEU A 5 12.15 -43.42 -7.86
N LEU A 6 13.39 -43.21 -7.42
CA LEU A 6 13.75 -42.12 -6.50
C LEU A 6 13.56 -40.73 -7.13
N CYS A 7 13.90 -40.57 -8.42
CA CYS A 7 13.65 -39.32 -9.15
C CYS A 7 12.16 -39.03 -9.33
N ILE A 8 11.35 -40.06 -9.58
CA ILE A 8 9.89 -39.90 -9.71
C ILE A 8 9.28 -39.47 -8.37
N LEU A 9 9.72 -40.09 -7.25
CA LEU A 9 9.29 -39.71 -5.91
C LEU A 9 9.65 -38.25 -5.56
N SER A 10 10.85 -37.77 -5.92
CA SER A 10 11.25 -36.38 -5.65
C SER A 10 10.51 -35.35 -6.53
N LEU A 11 10.15 -35.72 -7.76
CA LEU A 11 9.37 -34.84 -8.64
C LEU A 11 7.92 -34.69 -8.14
N LEU A 12 7.34 -35.78 -7.64
CA LEU A 12 5.97 -35.78 -7.09
C LEU A 12 5.84 -34.94 -5.82
N THR A 13 6.89 -34.87 -4.97
CA THR A 13 6.88 -34.00 -3.77
C THR A 13 7.06 -32.52 -4.10
N PHE A 14 7.72 -32.19 -5.21
CA PHE A 14 7.85 -30.81 -5.68
C PHE A 14 6.53 -30.29 -6.26
N LEU A 15 5.76 -31.14 -6.94
CA LEU A 15 4.47 -30.80 -7.55
C LEU A 15 3.33 -30.68 -6.54
N SER A 16 3.47 -31.27 -5.35
CA SER A 16 2.45 -31.21 -4.29
C SER A 16 2.58 -30.02 -3.36
N GLN A 17 3.55 -29.12 -3.59
CA GLN A 17 3.67 -27.87 -2.84
C GLN A 17 2.41 -27.02 -3.07
N PRO A 18 1.62 -26.72 -2.03
CA PRO A 18 0.51 -25.81 -2.19
C PRO A 18 1.05 -24.43 -2.55
N PHE A 19 0.63 -23.88 -3.68
CA PHE A 19 0.80 -22.46 -3.94
C PHE A 19 0.00 -21.71 -2.86
N TYR A 20 0.71 -21.05 -1.94
CA TYR A 20 0.08 -20.11 -1.01
C TYR A 20 -0.47 -18.94 -1.81
N SER A 21 -1.70 -19.07 -2.28
CA SER A 21 -2.43 -17.96 -2.88
C SER A 21 -2.72 -16.97 -1.76
N HIS A 22 -2.10 -15.79 -1.80
CA HIS A 22 -2.54 -14.68 -0.97
C HIS A 22 -3.97 -14.33 -1.43
N SER A 23 -4.94 -14.51 -0.53
CA SER A 23 -6.28 -13.99 -0.79
C SER A 23 -6.17 -12.48 -1.01
N VAL A 24 -6.71 -11.99 -2.12
CA VAL A 24 -6.80 -10.55 -2.35
C VAL A 24 -7.77 -9.98 -1.32
N ARG A 25 -7.25 -9.17 -0.41
CA ARG A 25 -7.99 -8.56 0.69
C ARG A 25 -8.55 -7.22 0.28
N CYS A 26 -7.72 -6.39 -0.34
CA CYS A 26 -8.06 -5.02 -0.68
C CYS A 26 -9.36 -4.90 -1.50
N ASN A 27 -10.25 -4.04 -1.03
CA ASN A 27 -11.45 -3.66 -1.75
C ASN A 27 -11.09 -2.89 -3.05
N PRO A 28 -11.71 -3.23 -4.20
CA PRO A 28 -11.36 -2.63 -5.49
C PRO A 28 -11.70 -1.14 -5.60
N ASP A 29 -12.76 -0.67 -4.93
CA ASP A 29 -13.15 0.74 -4.94
C ASP A 29 -12.17 1.57 -4.10
N ASP A 30 -11.82 1.08 -2.91
CA ASP A 30 -10.80 1.71 -2.06
C ASP A 30 -9.44 1.78 -2.79
N LYS A 31 -9.05 0.72 -3.50
CA LYS A 31 -7.83 0.70 -4.35
C LYS A 31 -7.85 1.82 -5.39
N LYS A 32 -8.98 1.99 -6.08
CA LYS A 32 -9.16 3.01 -7.11
C LYS A 32 -8.99 4.41 -6.51
N VAL A 33 -9.56 4.64 -5.32
CA VAL A 33 -9.43 5.92 -4.60
C VAL A 33 -7.97 6.18 -4.19
N LEU A 34 -7.25 5.19 -3.67
CA LEU A 34 -5.83 5.35 -3.39
C LEU A 34 -5.02 5.72 -4.64
N LEU A 35 -5.27 5.08 -5.78
CA LEU A 35 -4.56 5.43 -7.02
C LEU A 35 -4.84 6.87 -7.47
N LYS A 36 -6.09 7.36 -7.31
CA LYS A 36 -6.42 8.78 -7.53
C LYS A 36 -5.63 9.70 -6.58
N ILE A 37 -5.52 9.34 -5.30
CA ILE A 37 -4.75 10.11 -4.30
C ILE A 37 -3.28 10.19 -4.73
N LYS A 38 -2.68 9.07 -5.15
CA LYS A 38 -1.29 9.03 -5.62
C LYS A 38 -1.05 9.92 -6.84
N GLU A 39 -1.99 9.93 -7.79
CA GLU A 39 -1.95 10.81 -8.96
C GLU A 39 -2.06 12.29 -8.56
N ALA A 40 -3.01 12.62 -7.68
CA ALA A 40 -3.20 13.99 -7.17
C ALA A 40 -1.99 14.53 -6.40
N LEU A 41 -1.20 13.65 -5.77
CA LEU A 41 0.05 13.98 -5.11
C LEU A 41 1.27 14.01 -6.07
N ASN A 42 1.03 13.96 -7.38
CA ASN A 42 2.05 13.95 -8.43
C ASN A 42 3.01 12.75 -8.35
N ASN A 43 2.47 11.56 -8.04
CA ASN A 43 3.19 10.27 -8.04
C ASN A 43 4.50 10.29 -7.22
N PRO A 44 4.45 10.62 -5.93
CA PRO A 44 5.66 10.78 -5.14
C PRO A 44 6.35 9.44 -4.88
N TYR A 45 7.68 9.46 -4.82
CA TYR A 45 8.50 8.23 -4.73
C TYR A 45 8.19 7.37 -3.50
N HIS A 46 7.77 7.96 -2.39
CA HIS A 46 7.46 7.22 -1.17
C HIS A 46 6.17 6.38 -1.28
N LEU A 47 5.33 6.63 -2.30
CA LEU A 47 4.16 5.80 -2.65
C LEU A 47 4.47 4.80 -3.78
N ALA A 48 5.74 4.45 -4.00
CA ALA A 48 6.14 3.49 -5.03
C ALA A 48 5.50 2.11 -4.87
N SER A 49 5.20 1.67 -3.63
CA SER A 49 4.55 0.38 -3.39
C SER A 49 3.09 0.33 -3.86
N TRP A 50 2.47 1.48 -4.14
CA TRP A 50 1.09 1.57 -4.61
C TRP A 50 1.01 1.16 -6.08
N ASN A 51 1.07 -0.15 -6.30
CA ASN A 51 1.08 -0.79 -7.60
C ASN A 51 -0.30 -1.41 -7.86
N PRO A 52 -1.01 -1.06 -8.95
CA PRO A 52 -2.34 -1.58 -9.25
C PRO A 52 -2.44 -3.12 -9.22
N ASP A 53 -1.35 -3.82 -9.56
CA ASP A 53 -1.28 -5.27 -9.66
C ASP A 53 -1.08 -5.97 -8.31
N THR A 54 -0.83 -5.22 -7.23
CA THR A 54 -0.64 -5.78 -5.89
C THR A 54 -1.81 -5.44 -4.97
N ASP A 55 -1.93 -6.16 -3.86
CA ASP A 55 -2.99 -5.96 -2.87
C ASP A 55 -2.68 -4.70 -2.03
N CYS A 56 -3.63 -3.75 -2.01
CA CYS A 56 -3.41 -2.44 -1.39
C CYS A 56 -3.28 -2.47 0.13
N CYS A 57 -3.76 -3.52 0.80
CA CYS A 57 -3.60 -3.68 2.23
C CYS A 57 -2.16 -4.01 2.65
N TYR A 58 -1.27 -4.25 1.69
CA TYR A 58 0.17 -4.42 1.89
C TYR A 58 0.98 -3.24 1.36
N TRP A 59 0.33 -2.21 0.82
CA TRP A 59 1.04 -1.02 0.39
C TRP A 59 1.59 -0.30 1.61
N TYR A 60 2.78 0.30 1.45
CA TYR A 60 3.34 1.21 2.42
C TYR A 60 2.29 2.26 2.79
N VAL A 61 2.21 2.57 4.08
CA VAL A 61 1.34 3.60 4.69
C VAL A 61 -0.18 3.41 4.53
N VAL A 62 -0.62 2.21 4.18
CA VAL A 62 -2.04 1.84 4.12
C VAL A 62 -2.32 0.75 5.15
N GLU A 63 -3.38 0.90 5.93
CA GLU A 63 -3.91 -0.17 6.77
C GLU A 63 -5.37 -0.44 6.44
N CYS A 64 -5.70 -1.73 6.42
CA CYS A 64 -7.06 -2.21 6.22
C CYS A 64 -7.60 -2.85 7.50
N ASP A 65 -8.88 -2.62 7.79
CA ASP A 65 -9.60 -3.33 8.83
C ASP A 65 -9.59 -4.84 8.54
N ARG A 66 -9.31 -5.65 9.57
CA ARG A 66 -9.11 -7.09 9.40
C ARG A 66 -10.39 -7.86 9.11
N LYS A 67 -11.56 -7.29 9.44
CA LYS A 67 -12.85 -7.96 9.28
C LYS A 67 -13.51 -7.64 7.95
N THR A 68 -13.44 -6.36 7.55
CA THR A 68 -14.11 -5.82 6.36
C THR A 68 -13.18 -5.70 5.16
N ASN A 69 -11.85 -5.74 5.39
CA ASN A 69 -10.80 -5.46 4.41
C ASN A 69 -10.95 -4.09 3.71
N ARG A 70 -11.58 -3.14 4.39
CA ARG A 70 -11.68 -1.74 3.98
C ARG A 70 -10.54 -0.94 4.54
N ILE A 71 -10.10 0.09 3.82
CA ILE A 71 -9.07 1.00 4.32
C ILE A 71 -9.64 1.79 5.50
N ASN A 72 -8.98 1.69 6.65
CA ASN A 72 -9.34 2.45 7.84
C ASN A 72 -8.23 3.41 8.30
N ASN A 73 -6.96 3.15 7.97
CA ASN A 73 -5.88 4.09 8.25
C ASN A 73 -5.06 4.41 7.00
N LEU A 74 -4.77 5.70 6.81
CA LEU A 74 -3.92 6.19 5.73
C LEU A 74 -2.91 7.21 6.27
N HIS A 75 -1.63 7.00 5.96
CA HIS A 75 -0.57 7.96 6.29
C HIS A 75 -0.01 8.56 4.99
N LEU A 76 0.08 9.88 4.92
CA LEU A 76 0.60 10.61 3.76
C LEU A 76 1.77 11.50 4.19
N PHE A 77 2.89 11.40 3.47
CA PHE A 77 4.08 12.21 3.72
C PHE A 77 4.26 13.23 2.60
N ALA A 78 4.03 14.52 2.85
CA ALA A 78 4.25 15.53 1.83
C ALA A 78 5.73 15.95 1.81
N ALA A 79 6.54 15.26 0.99
CA ALA A 79 7.85 15.76 0.59
C ALA A 79 7.65 16.61 -0.68
N ASN A 80 7.61 17.93 -0.53
CA ASN A 80 7.51 18.92 -1.62
C ASN A 80 6.16 19.04 -2.36
N VAL A 81 5.09 18.42 -1.89
CA VAL A 81 3.75 18.71 -2.43
C VAL A 81 3.28 20.01 -1.80
N SER A 82 3.49 21.12 -2.52
CA SER A 82 2.84 22.38 -2.18
C SER A 82 1.33 22.20 -2.33
N GLY A 83 0.63 21.89 -1.25
CA GLY A 83 -0.82 22.03 -1.22
C GLY A 83 -1.58 20.76 -0.94
N GLN A 84 -2.34 20.85 0.16
CA GLN A 84 -3.67 20.30 0.40
C GLN A 84 -3.85 18.78 0.30
N ILE A 85 -4.56 18.24 1.29
CA ILE A 85 -5.03 16.87 1.27
C ILE A 85 -5.94 16.70 0.04
N PRO A 86 -5.69 15.72 -0.84
CA PRO A 86 -6.55 15.50 -2.02
C PRO A 86 -8.00 15.23 -1.62
N GLU A 87 -8.96 15.84 -2.32
CA GLU A 87 -10.40 15.64 -2.07
C GLU A 87 -10.81 14.16 -2.17
N ALA A 88 -10.11 13.38 -3.01
CA ALA A 88 -10.31 11.94 -3.16
C ALA A 88 -10.21 11.17 -1.83
N VAL A 89 -9.53 11.70 -0.81
CA VAL A 89 -9.49 11.07 0.53
C VAL A 89 -10.88 10.93 1.14
N ALA A 90 -11.81 11.86 0.84
CA ALA A 90 -13.19 11.78 1.29
C ALA A 90 -14.00 10.66 0.62
N GLU A 91 -13.50 10.07 -0.48
CA GLU A 91 -14.10 8.91 -1.14
C GLU A 91 -13.77 7.58 -0.45
N LEU A 92 -13.02 7.57 0.68
CA LEU A 92 -12.76 6.39 1.50
C LEU A 92 -13.77 6.29 2.67
N PRO A 93 -14.87 5.50 2.53
CA PRO A 93 -16.00 5.59 3.45
C PRO A 93 -15.77 4.94 4.82
N TYR A 94 -14.68 4.19 4.99
CA TYR A 94 -14.33 3.51 6.26
C TYR A 94 -13.06 4.10 6.88
N LEU A 95 -12.56 5.23 6.37
CA LEU A 95 -11.36 5.86 6.89
C LEU A 95 -11.63 6.40 8.31
N GLU A 96 -10.91 5.84 9.29
CA GLU A 96 -10.96 6.21 10.70
C GLU A 96 -9.81 7.16 11.05
N SER A 97 -8.64 6.97 10.44
CA SER A 97 -7.43 7.73 10.72
C SER A 97 -6.74 8.21 9.45
N LEU A 98 -6.50 9.52 9.38
CA LEU A 98 -5.68 10.15 8.36
C LEU A 98 -4.54 10.90 9.02
N THR A 99 -3.31 10.47 8.76
CA THR A 99 -2.12 11.24 9.18
C THR A 99 -1.52 11.94 7.97
N PHE A 100 -1.30 13.24 8.08
CA PHE A 100 -0.60 14.03 7.07
C PHE A 100 0.62 14.70 7.71
N GLN A 101 1.82 14.38 7.23
CA GLN A 101 3.05 14.97 7.73
C GLN A 101 3.68 15.87 6.66
N ASP A 102 3.75 17.16 6.95
CA ASP A 102 4.45 18.15 6.13
C ASP A 102 5.82 18.49 6.74
N HIS A 103 6.88 18.29 5.97
CA HIS A 103 8.25 18.65 6.37
C HIS A 103 8.61 20.10 6.05
N GLN A 104 7.75 20.85 5.34
CA GLN A 104 7.99 22.27 5.00
C GLN A 104 7.74 23.24 6.16
N SER A 105 7.01 22.82 7.20
CA SER A 105 6.76 23.59 8.43
C SER A 105 8.06 24.16 9.06
N TYR A 106 9.18 23.45 8.94
CA TYR A 106 10.46 23.88 9.51
C TYR A 106 11.23 24.91 8.65
N ARG A 107 10.87 25.12 7.38
CA ARG A 107 11.59 26.06 6.49
C ARG A 107 11.10 27.50 6.57
N HIS A 108 9.96 27.76 7.20
CA HIS A 108 9.37 29.10 7.32
C HIS A 108 9.45 29.71 8.72
N ASN A 109 10.34 29.20 9.60
CA ASN A 109 10.65 29.89 10.84
C ASN A 109 11.95 30.72 10.70
N PRO A 110 11.87 32.04 10.43
CA PRO A 110 13.06 32.89 10.27
C PRO A 110 13.82 33.19 11.58
N THR A 111 13.47 32.57 12.72
CA THR A 111 14.05 32.93 14.04
C THR A 111 14.89 31.85 14.72
N CYS A 112 15.53 30.92 14.00
CA CYS A 112 16.64 30.17 14.58
C CYS A 112 17.97 30.81 14.16
N PRO A 113 18.61 31.64 15.01
CA PRO A 113 20.00 32.01 14.79
C PRO A 113 20.86 30.73 14.91
N CYS A 114 21.80 30.60 13.98
CA CYS A 114 22.90 29.64 14.08
C CYS A 114 23.70 29.84 15.37
#